data_AF-A0A519V834-F1
#
_entry.id   AF-A0A519V834-F1
#
_cell.length_a   1.000
_cell.length_b   1.000
_cell.length_c   1.000
_cell.angle_alpha   90.00
_cell.angle_beta   90.00
_cell.angle_gamma   90.00
#
_symmetry.space_group_name_H-M   'P 1'
#
loop_
_entity.id
_entity.type
_entity.pdbx_description
1 polymer ?
#
loop_
_entity_poly.entity_id
_entity_poly.type
_entity_poly.pdbx_seq_one_letter_code
_entity_poly.pdbx_strand_id
1 'polypeptide(L)' 'MLKVEEQQQPVEFSSALIEKFDEIISRYPAGKQKSALLPLLHLVQAEFGWTSVPAMDKVAEYLNIEPI' A
#
# COMPACT_ATOMS: atom_id res chain seq x y z
N MET A 1 24.95 17.81 7.76
CA MET A 1 24.02 16.84 7.15
C MET A 1 23.24 16.19 8.27
N LEU A 2 21.95 16.50 8.41
CA LEU A 2 21.09 15.71 9.29
C LEU A 2 20.97 14.31 8.68
N LYS A 3 21.43 13.29 9.40
CA LYS A 3 21.04 11.91 9.13
C LYS A 3 19.61 11.79 9.65
N VAL A 4 18.64 11.78 8.74
CA VAL A 4 17.30 11.33 9.09
C VAL A 4 17.43 9.82 9.23
N GLU A 5 17.55 9.36 10.48
CA GLU A 5 17.31 7.95 10.78
C GLU A 5 15.83 7.73 10.52
N GLU A 6 15.49 7.21 9.33
CA GLU A 6 14.13 6.75 9.03
C GLU A 6 13.83 5.61 9.99
N GLN A 7 13.24 5.95 11.14
CA GLN A 7 12.62 5.00 12.02
C GLN A 7 11.49 4.37 11.21
N GLN A 8 11.74 3.19 10.64
CA GLN A 8 10.75 2.38 9.93
C GLN A 8 9.68 1.98 10.95
N GLN A 9 8.74 2.89 11.21
CA GLN A 9 7.57 2.55 11.98
C GLN A 9 6.76 1.53 11.17
N PRO A 10 6.33 0.42 11.78
CA PRO A 10 5.48 -0.55 11.10
C PRO A 10 4.20 0.16 10.66
N VAL A 11 3.96 0.18 9.34
CA VAL A 11 2.72 0.70 8.78
C VAL A 11 1.69 -0.42 8.85
N GLU A 12 0.74 -0.26 9.76
CA GLU A 12 -0.40 -1.16 9.91
C GLU A 12 -1.64 -0.52 9.26
N PHE A 13 -2.29 -1.26 8.37
CA PHE A 13 -3.54 -0.80 7.76
C PHE A 13 -4.73 -1.14 8.66
N SER A 14 -5.62 -0.17 8.84
CA SER A 14 -6.87 -0.41 9.55
C SER A 14 -7.74 -1.40 8.77
N SER A 15 -8.64 -2.11 9.46
CA SER A 15 -9.58 -3.03 8.79
C SER A 15 -10.42 -2.32 7.73
N ALA A 16 -10.84 -1.07 7.99
CA ALA A 16 -11.60 -0.27 7.04
C ALA A 16 -10.82 0.08 5.77
N LEU A 17 -9.49 0.24 5.87
CA LEU A 17 -8.64 0.47 4.71
C LEU A 17 -8.47 -0.82 3.89
N ILE A 18 -8.31 -1.96 4.57
CA ILE A 18 -8.23 -3.28 3.92
C ILE A 18 -9.52 -3.61 3.18
N GLU A 19 -10.70 -3.34 3.75
CA GLU A 19 -11.98 -3.53 3.06
C GLU A 19 -12.07 -2.73 1.74
N LYS A 20 -11.56 -1.49 1.72
CA LYS A 20 -11.47 -0.69 0.50
C LYS A 20 -10.48 -1.28 -0.50
N PHE A 21 -9.39 -1.89 -0.02
CA PHE A 21 -8.44 -2.55 -0.90
C PHE A 21 -9.08 -3.76 -1.58
N ASP A 22 -9.81 -4.58 -0.84
CA ASP A 22 -10.55 -5.73 -1.37
C ASP A 22 -11.56 -5.29 -2.45
N GLU A 23 -12.30 -4.20 -2.22
CA GLU A 23 -13.24 -3.63 -3.18
C GLU A 23 -12.57 -3.15 -4.46
N ILE A 24 -11.36 -2.57 -4.37
CA ILE A 24 -10.59 -2.16 -5.54
C ILE A 24 -10.07 -3.39 -6.29
N ILE A 25 -9.53 -4.37 -5.57
CA ILE A 25 -8.96 -5.58 -6.17
C ILE A 25 -10.04 -6.36 -6.92
N SER A 26 -11.26 -6.43 -6.39
CA SER A 26 -12.37 -7.15 -7.04
C SER A 26 -12.77 -6.59 -8.41
N ARG A 27 -12.33 -5.37 -8.75
CA ARG A 27 -12.55 -4.76 -10.07
C ARG A 27 -11.61 -5.34 -11.14
N TYR A 28 -10.56 -6.03 -10.74
CA TYR A 28 -9.58 -6.62 -11.64
C TYR A 28 -9.82 -8.13 -11.80
N PRO A 29 -9.75 -8.67 -13.04
CA PRO A 29 -9.82 -10.11 -13.25
C PRO A 29 -8.73 -10.86 -12.48
N ALA A 30 -8.98 -12.16 -12.22
CA ALA A 30 -7.99 -13.03 -11.61
C ALA A 30 -6.67 -13.04 -12.41
N GLY A 31 -5.54 -12.89 -11.72
CA GLY A 31 -4.21 -12.79 -12.31
C GLY A 31 -3.83 -11.38 -12.80
N LYS A 32 -4.70 -10.38 -12.64
CA LYS A 32 -4.45 -8.96 -13.01
C LYS A 32 -4.45 -7.99 -11.83
N GLN A 33 -4.39 -8.50 -10.60
CA GLN A 33 -4.45 -7.71 -9.37
C GLN A 33 -3.29 -6.74 -9.21
N LYS A 34 -2.13 -6.97 -9.84
CA LYS A 34 -1.01 -6.00 -9.88
C LYS A 34 -1.45 -4.61 -10.40
N SER A 35 -2.47 -4.55 -11.26
CA SER A 35 -3.03 -3.28 -11.77
C SER A 35 -3.69 -2.43 -10.68
N ALA A 36 -4.04 -3.03 -9.55
CA ALA A 36 -4.59 -2.34 -8.38
C ALA A 36 -3.54 -1.56 -7.58
N LEU A 37 -2.25 -1.71 -7.89
CA LEU A 37 -1.15 -1.06 -7.17
C LEU A 37 -1.33 0.46 -7.06
N LEU A 38 -1.50 1.15 -8.19
CA LEU A 38 -1.63 2.61 -8.18
C LEU A 38 -2.88 3.08 -7.40
N PRO A 39 -4.08 2.49 -7.58
CA PRO A 39 -5.23 2.78 -6.74
C PRO A 39 -5.01 2.55 -5.23
N LEU A 40 -4.35 1.45 -4.84
CA LEU A 40 -4.05 1.16 -3.44
C LEU A 40 -3.08 2.19 -2.85
N LEU A 41 -2.01 2.52 -3.57
CA LEU A 41 -1.06 3.56 -3.15
C LEU A 41 -1.74 4.93 -3.02
N HIS A 42 -2.68 5.24 -3.91
CA HIS A 42 -3.47 6.46 -3.81
C HIS A 42 -4.37 6.48 -2.56
N LEU A 43 -4.97 5.34 -2.19
CA LEU A 43 -5.72 5.24 -0.92
C LEU A 43 -4.82 5.39 0.30
N VAL A 44 -3.66 4.75 0.31
CA VAL A 44 -2.66 4.92 1.38
C VAL A 44 -2.26 6.38 1.51
N GLN A 45 -1.96 7.04 0.38
CA GLN A 45 -1.63 8.46 0.38
C GLN A 45 -2.78 9.33 0.89
N ALA A 46 -4.03 9.00 0.56
CA ALA A 46 -5.19 9.74 1.04
C ALA A 46 -5.40 9.58 2.57
N GLU A 47 -5.06 8.42 3.13
CA GLU A 47 -5.20 8.14 4.56
C GLU A 47 -4.05 8.76 5.38
N PHE A 48 -2.81 8.61 4.92
CA PHE A 48 -1.60 9.00 5.67
C PHE A 48 -0.99 10.34 5.20
N GLY A 49 -1.51 10.94 4.13
CA GLY A 49 -1.01 12.17 3.50
C GLY A 49 0.26 11.98 2.65
N TRP A 50 1.01 10.91 2.88
CA TRP A 50 2.23 10.54 2.16
C TRP A 50 2.35 9.02 2.04
N THR A 51 3.03 8.55 1.00
CA THR A 51 3.31 7.13 0.78
C THR A 51 4.76 6.84 1.15
N SER A 52 5.00 6.38 2.38
CA SER A 52 6.35 6.03 2.85
C SER A 52 6.81 4.68 2.28
N VAL A 53 8.12 4.41 2.30
CA VAL A 53 8.69 3.13 1.83
C VAL A 53 8.04 1.93 2.54
N PRO A 54 7.91 1.89 3.88
CA PRO A 54 7.23 0.79 4.55
C PRO A 54 5.76 0.62 4.15
N ALA A 55 5.08 1.71 3.77
CA ALA A 55 3.70 1.63 3.29
C ALA A 55 3.62 1.03 1.88
N MET A 56 4.58 1.39 0.99
CA MET A 56 4.70 0.78 -0.33
C MET A 56 4.99 -0.71 -0.23
N ASP A 57 5.92 -1.09 0.66
CA ASP A 57 6.27 -2.49 0.91
C ASP A 57 5.06 -3.30 1.39
N LYS A 58 4.24 -2.74 2.29
CA LYS A 58 3.00 -3.40 2.73
C LYS A 58 1.94 -3.52 1.65
N VAL A 59 1.81 -2.53 0.77
CA VAL A 59 0.92 -2.67 -0.40
C VAL A 59 1.43 -3.75 -1.36
N ALA A 60 2.75 -3.84 -1.56
CA ALA A 60 3.36 -4.87 -2.39
C ALA A 60 3.15 -6.28 -1.82
N GLU A 61 3.36 -6.45 -0.50
CA GLU A 61 3.08 -7.69 0.22
C GLU A 61 1.62 -8.10 0.10
N TYR A 62 0.71 -7.15 0.30
CA TYR A 62 -0.74 -7.39 0.18
C TYR A 62 -1.16 -7.80 -1.24
N LEU A 63 -0.53 -7.24 -2.28
CA LEU A 63 -0.75 -7.64 -3.67
C LEU A 63 0.05 -8.87 -4.10
N ASN A 64 0.89 -9.43 -3.22
CA ASN A 64 1.81 -10.52 -3.50
C ASN A 64 2.72 -10.22 -4.72
N ILE A 65 3.32 -9.03 -4.73
CA ILE A 65 4.27 -8.59 -5.76
C ILE A 65 5.61 -8.22 -5.13
N GLU A 66 6.68 -8.16 -5.93
CA GLU A 66 7.97 -7.67 -5.46
C GLU A 66 7.87 -6.18 -5.07
N PRO A 67 8.46 -5.80 -3.91
CA PRO A 67 8.62 -4.41 -3.52
C PRO A 67 9.40 -3.59 -4.56
N ILE A 68 9.13 -2.28 -4.61
CA ILE A 68 9.68 -1.33 -5.61
C ILE A 68 10.73 -0.43 -5.01
#